data_AF-A0A354C1V9-F1
#
_entry.id   AF-A0A354C1V9-F1
#
_cell.length_a   1.000
_cell.length_b   1.000
_cell.length_c   1.000
_cell.angle_alpha   90.00
_cell.angle_beta   90.00
_cell.angle_gamma   90.00
#
_symmetry.space_group_name_H-M   'P 1'
#
loop_
_entity.id
_entity.type
_entity.pdbx_description
1 polymer ?
#
loop_
_entity_poly.entity_id
_entity_poly.type
_entity_poly.pdbx_seq_one_letter_code
_entity_poly.pdbx_strand_id
1 'polypeptide(L)'
;MDNVEKSIERAEILLEALPYIRRFYNKTIVIKYGGHAMVDEDLKNQFARDVVMMKYIGIHPVVVHGGGPQIGDFLKKLGKDSTFVQGM
;
A
#
# COMPACT_ATOMS: atom_id res chain seq x y z
N MET A 1 -9.75 33.51 5.44
CA MET A 1 -8.29 33.65 5.23
C MET A 1 -7.62 32.29 5.38
N ASP A 2 -8.04 31.47 6.34
CA ASP A 2 -7.55 30.10 6.62
C ASP A 2 -7.48 29.14 5.42
N ASN A 3 -8.40 29.27 4.46
CA ASN A 3 -8.46 28.36 3.31
C ASN A 3 -7.40 28.68 2.24
N VAL A 4 -6.98 29.95 2.15
CA VAL A 4 -5.90 30.39 1.26
C VAL A 4 -4.56 29.91 1.83
N GLU A 5 -4.36 30.08 3.14
CA GLU A 5 -3.17 29.64 3.85
C GLU A 5 -2.96 28.13 3.74
N LYS A 6 -4.01 27.33 3.98
CA LYS A 6 -3.98 25.86 3.76
C LYS A 6 -3.66 25.46 2.32
N SER A 7 -4.09 26.26 1.34
CA SER A 7 -3.82 25.97 -0.08
C SER A 7 -2.37 26.27 -0.45
N ILE A 8 -1.79 27.33 0.14
CA ILE A 8 -0.37 27.67 -0.01
C ILE A 8 0.50 26.58 0.61
N GLU A 9 0.20 26.17 1.85
CA GLU A 9 0.91 25.09 2.54
C GLU A 9 0.90 23.78 1.72
N ARG A 10 -0.26 23.38 1.17
CA ARG A 10 -0.34 22.20 0.29
C ARG A 10 0.50 22.35 -0.98
N ALA A 11 0.54 23.54 -1.57
CA ALA A 11 1.35 23.79 -2.76
C ALA A 11 2.85 23.66 -2.46
N GLU A 12 3.30 24.19 -1.32
CA GLU A 12 4.69 24.08 -0.85
C GLU A 12 5.07 22.61 -0.63
N ILE A 13 4.24 21.84 0.07
CA ILE A 13 4.45 20.39 0.27
C ILE A 13 4.59 19.65 -1.07
N LEU A 14 3.74 19.97 -2.05
CA LEU A 14 3.81 19.34 -3.37
C LEU A 14 5.09 19.72 -4.12
N LEU A 15 5.53 20.98 -4.03
CA LEU A 15 6.79 21.44 -4.63
C LEU A 15 8.00 20.70 -4.03
N GLU A 16 8.01 20.49 -2.71
CA GLU A 16 9.04 19.72 -2.02
C GLU A 16 9.03 18.23 -2.40
N ALA A 17 7.87 17.68 -2.76
CA ALA A 17 7.74 16.30 -3.23
C ALA A 17 8.21 16.09 -4.67
N LEU A 18 8.19 17.12 -5.53
CA LEU A 18 8.51 17.00 -6.96
C LEU A 18 9.87 16.34 -7.27
N PRO A 19 10.97 16.63 -6.56
CA PRO A 19 12.25 15.95 -6.80
C PRO A 19 12.16 14.42 -6.63
N TYR A 20 11.38 13.95 -5.65
CA TYR A 20 11.17 12.52 -5.42
C TYR A 20 10.32 11.89 -6.52
N ILE A 21 9.24 12.57 -6.93
CA ILE A 21 8.39 12.12 -8.04
C ILE A 21 9.24 11.96 -9.31
N ARG A 22 10.04 12.98 -9.65
CA ARG A 22 10.95 12.94 -10.81
C ARG A 22 11.97 11.81 -10.72
N ARG A 23 12.52 11.55 -9.53
CA ARG A 23 13.50 10.48 -9.31
C ARG A 23 12.93 9.10 -9.63
N PHE A 24 11.65 8.87 -9.33
CA PHE A 24 10.98 7.57 -9.52
C PHE A 24 10.08 7.51 -10.75
N TYR A 25 9.99 8.58 -11.53
CA TYR A 25 9.23 8.62 -12.77
C TYR A 25 9.68 7.50 -13.73
N ASN A 26 8.72 6.76 -14.28
CA ASN A 26 8.91 5.61 -15.16
C ASN A 26 9.72 4.46 -14.53
N LYS A 27 9.85 4.42 -13.19
CA LYS A 27 10.49 3.31 -12.47
C LYS A 27 9.45 2.30 -11.99
N THR A 28 9.84 1.04 -12.03
CA THR A 28 9.07 -0.05 -11.41
C THR A 28 9.43 -0.17 -9.94
N ILE A 29 8.42 -0.21 -9.07
CA ILE A 29 8.59 -0.39 -7.63
C ILE A 29 7.79 -1.61 -7.19
N VAL A 30 8.47 -2.62 -6.65
CA VAL A 30 7.83 -3.81 -6.09
C VAL A 30 7.51 -3.56 -4.63
N ILE A 31 6.25 -3.75 -4.25
CA ILE A 31 5.74 -3.47 -2.91
C ILE A 31 5.21 -4.77 -2.32
N LYS A 32 5.85 -5.26 -1.26
CA LYS A 32 5.33 -6.38 -0.49
C LYS A 32 4.24 -5.87 0.44
N TYR A 33 3.01 -6.30 0.19
CA TYR A 33 1.84 -5.96 0.97
C TYR A 33 1.37 -7.16 1.80
N GLY A 34 1.47 -7.09 3.13
CA GLY A 34 1.15 -8.24 3.98
C GLY A 34 1.13 -7.92 5.46
N GLY A 35 0.69 -8.89 6.26
CA GLY A 35 0.58 -8.75 7.72
C GLY A 35 -0.69 -8.00 8.13
N HIS A 36 -0.63 -7.28 9.25
CA HIS A 36 -1.77 -6.57 9.85
C HIS A 36 -2.43 -5.56 8.91
N ALA A 37 -1.67 -4.98 7.97
CA ALA A 37 -2.19 -4.04 6.97
C ALA A 37 -3.22 -4.67 6.00
N MET A 38 -3.27 -6.00 5.89
CA MET A 38 -4.26 -6.73 5.07
C MET A 38 -5.55 -7.08 5.82
N VAL A 39 -5.61 -6.86 7.14
CA VAL A 39 -6.76 -7.24 7.97
C VAL A 39 -7.67 -6.03 8.18
N ASP A 40 -7.08 -4.89 8.50
CA ASP A 40 -7.79 -3.62 8.70
C ASP A 40 -8.27 -3.01 7.36
N GLU A 41 -9.57 -2.69 7.28
CA GLU A 41 -10.21 -2.16 6.06
C GLU A 41 -9.77 -0.73 5.74
N ASP A 42 -9.52 0.11 6.74
CA ASP A 42 -9.09 1.48 6.52
C ASP A 42 -7.66 1.50 5.97
N LEU A 43 -6.76 0.67 6.51
CA LEU A 43 -5.41 0.51 6.01
C LEU A 43 -5.38 -0.09 4.59
N LYS A 44 -6.27 -1.06 4.29
CA LYS A 44 -6.45 -1.60 2.93
C LYS A 44 -6.80 -0.49 1.93
N ASN A 45 -7.78 0.35 2.28
CA ASN A 45 -8.24 1.42 1.41
C ASN A 45 -7.18 2.52 1.23
N GLN A 46 -6.45 2.88 2.29
CA GLN A 46 -5.35 3.84 2.22
C GLN A 46 -4.22 3.31 1.33
N PHE A 47 -3.79 2.07 1.53
CA PHE A 47 -2.77 1.44 0.69
C PHE A 47 -3.16 1.40 -0.79
N ALA A 48 -4.42 1.05 -1.09
CA ALA A 48 -4.91 1.05 -2.46
C ALA A 48 -4.88 2.46 -3.09
N ARG A 49 -5.24 3.50 -2.33
CA ARG A 49 -5.16 4.90 -2.79
C ARG A 49 -3.72 5.32 -3.08
N ASP A 50 -2.77 4.92 -2.24
CA ASP A 50 -1.35 5.23 -2.45
C ASP A 50 -0.80 4.55 -3.72
N VAL A 51 -1.14 3.28 -3.94
CA VAL A 51 -0.76 2.54 -5.16
C VAL A 51 -1.33 3.22 -6.42
N VAL A 52 -2.59 3.67 -6.38
CA VAL A 52 -3.20 4.43 -7.47
C VAL A 52 -2.48 5.76 -7.69
N MET A 53 -2.18 6.49 -6.61
CA MET A 53 -1.45 7.76 -6.69
C MET A 53 -0.07 7.58 -7.33
N MET A 54 0.68 6.55 -6.92
CA MET A 54 1.95 6.18 -7.54
C MET A 54 1.82 6.00 -9.06
N LYS A 55 0.77 5.31 -9.52
CA LYS A 55 0.51 5.14 -10.96
C LYS A 55 0.21 6.46 -11.66
N TYR A 56 -0.57 7.35 -11.05
CA TYR A 56 -0.90 8.66 -11.62
C TYR A 56 0.31 9.58 -11.75
N ILE A 57 1.27 9.51 -10.83
CA ILE A 57 2.50 10.31 -10.90
C ILE A 57 3.61 9.68 -11.77
N GLY A 58 3.30 8.59 -12.49
CA GLY A 58 4.20 7.97 -13.45
C GLY A 58 5.12 6.88 -12.89
N ILE A 59 4.91 6.44 -11.65
CA ILE A 59 5.58 5.25 -11.10
C ILE A 59 4.83 3.99 -11.60
N HIS A 60 5.53 2.86 -11.70
CA HIS A 60 4.93 1.56 -12.05
C HIS A 60 4.94 0.63 -10.83
N PRO A 61 3.95 0.73 -9.94
CA PRO A 61 3.88 -0.13 -8.76
C PRO A 61 3.52 -1.57 -9.16
N VAL A 62 4.19 -2.53 -8.53
CA VAL A 62 3.90 -3.97 -8.61
C VAL A 62 3.66 -4.47 -7.19
N VAL A 63 2.43 -4.87 -6.88
CA VAL A 63 2.08 -5.34 -5.53
C VAL A 63 2.24 -6.85 -5.45
N VAL A 64 2.96 -7.32 -4.44
CA VAL A 64 3.08 -8.74 -4.07
C VAL A 64 2.44 -8.92 -2.70
N HIS A 65 1.42 -9.78 -2.58
CA HIS A 65 0.70 -9.95 -1.32
C HIS A 65 0.69 -11.38 -0.78
N GLY A 66 0.46 -11.49 0.53
CA GLY A 66 0.24 -12.77 1.20
C GLY A 66 -1.25 -13.16 1.26
N GLY A 67 -1.57 -14.16 2.07
CA GLY A 67 -2.96 -14.59 2.31
C GLY A 67 -3.13 -15.56 3.48
N GLY A 68 -2.15 -15.60 4.39
CA GLY A 68 -2.05 -16.60 5.46
C GLY A 68 -3.34 -16.75 6.31
N PRO A 69 -3.90 -15.66 6.85
CA PRO A 69 -5.14 -15.74 7.63
C PRO A 69 -6.31 -16.35 6.86
N GLN A 70 -6.52 -15.93 5.61
CA GLN A 70 -7.61 -16.44 4.77
C GLN A 70 -7.44 -17.93 4.42
N ILE A 71 -6.19 -18.38 4.24
CA ILE A 71 -5.87 -19.80 4.04
C ILE A 71 -6.23 -20.60 5.30
N GLY A 72 -5.82 -20.13 6.48
CA GLY A 72 -6.13 -20.77 7.76
C GLY A 72 -7.63 -20.86 8.03
N ASP A 73 -8.37 -19.77 7.79
CA ASP A 73 -9.82 -19.74 7.94
C ASP A 73 -10.52 -20.74 7.02
N PHE A 74 -10.02 -20.89 5.78
CA PHE A 74 -10.56 -21.85 4.83
C PHE A 74 -10.25 -23.30 5.23
N LEU A 75 -9.03 -23.60 5.66
CA LEU A 75 -8.63 -24.93 6.13
C LEU A 75 -9.47 -25.36 7.35
N LYS A 76 -9.72 -24.44 8.29
CA LYS A 76 -10.57 -24.70 9.44
C LYS A 76 -12.00 -25.08 9.03
N LYS A 77 -12.56 -24.42 8.01
CA LYS A 77 -13.88 -24.78 7.45
C LYS A 77 -13.91 -26.18 6.82
N LEU A 78 -12.76 -26.67 6.33
CA LEU A 78 -12.58 -28.01 5.80
C LEU A 78 -12.22 -29.06 6.86
N GLY A 79 -12.15 -28.67 8.15
CA GLY A 79 -11.72 -29.55 9.24
C GLY A 79 -10.25 -29.96 9.15
N LYS A 80 -9.40 -29.09 8.58
CA LYS A 80 -7.96 -29.29 8.46
C LYS A 80 -7.22 -28.27 9.33
N ASP A 81 -6.25 -28.75 10.09
CA ASP A 81 -5.34 -27.89 10.84
C ASP A 81 -4.14 -27.49 9.97
N SER A 82 -3.72 -26.23 10.06
CA SER A 82 -2.46 -25.77 9.47
C SER A 82 -1.35 -25.75 10.52
N THR A 83 -0.22 -26.38 10.23
CA THR A 83 1.00 -26.27 11.03
C THR A 83 2.00 -25.38 10.33
N PHE A 84 2.59 -24.45 11.08
CA PHE A 84 3.73 -23.66 10.64
C PHE A 84 5.02 -24.31 11.17
N VAL A 85 5.95 -24.62 10.28
CA VAL A 85 7.27 -25.17 10.56
C VAL A 85 8.32 -24.18 10.04
N GLN A 86 9.08 -23.59 10.96
CA GLN A 86 10.13 -22.60 10.63
C GLN A 86 9.64 -21.39 9.82
N GLY A 87 8.40 -20.95 10.07
CA GLY A 87 7.81 -19.79 9.39
C GLY A 87 7.20 -20.10 8.02
N MET A 88 7.11 -21.39 7.66
CA MET A 88 6.38 -21.91 6.48
C MET A 88 5.23 -22.80 6.90
#